data_AF-A0A661KIK6-F1
#
_entry.id   AF-A0A661KIK6-F1
#
_cell.length_a   1.000
_cell.length_b   1.000
_cell.length_c   1.000
_cell.angle_alpha   90.00
_cell.angle_beta   90.00
_cell.angle_gamma   90.00
#
_symmetry.space_group_name_H-M   'P 1'
#
loop_
_entity.id
_entity.type
_entity.pdbx_description
1 polymer ?
#
loop_
_entity_poly.entity_id
_entity_poly.type
_entity_poly.pdbx_seq_one_letter_code
_entity_poly.pdbx_strand_id
1 'polypeptide(L)'
;MFYPYFRDLDIKELPNWQAYVRLRMERKVIPPFNIETILDGAACDNEVAERIRERSRRRHAKPVKQVEDEIAKMLEFINNIDWEE
;
A
#
# COMPACT_ATOMS: atom_id res chain seq x y z
N MET A 1 -30.61 -1.34 10.05
CA MET A 1 -29.60 -0.31 9.72
C MET A 1 -28.27 -1.05 9.55
N PHE A 2 -27.68 -1.07 8.35
CA PHE A 2 -26.43 -1.79 8.05
C PHE A 2 -25.26 -0.84 8.35
N TYR A 3 -24.41 -1.18 9.31
CA TYR A 3 -23.17 -0.44 9.58
C TYR A 3 -22.05 -1.22 8.88
N PRO A 4 -21.22 -0.61 8.03
CA PRO A 4 -20.11 -1.31 7.41
C PRO A 4 -19.09 -1.64 8.51
N TYR A 5 -19.10 -2.88 8.97
CA TYR A 5 -18.11 -3.42 9.89
C TYR A 5 -17.11 -4.22 9.05
N PHE A 6 -15.95 -3.62 8.80
CA PHE A 6 -14.84 -4.31 8.12
C PHE A 6 -14.06 -5.12 9.15
N ARG A 7 -13.78 -6.37 8.80
CA ARG A 7 -12.89 -7.27 9.54
C ARG A 7 -11.53 -7.31 8.87
N ASP A 8 -10.53 -7.79 9.59
CA ASP A 8 -9.16 -7.90 9.07
C ASP A 8 -9.08 -8.75 7.79
N LEU A 9 -9.93 -9.76 7.66
CA LEU A 9 -10.01 -10.60 6.46
C LEU A 9 -10.51 -9.80 5.24
N ASP A 10 -11.46 -8.88 5.44
CA ASP A 10 -12.02 -8.05 4.37
C ASP A 10 -10.96 -7.10 3.78
N ILE A 11 -9.92 -6.75 4.56
CA ILE A 11 -8.75 -5.97 4.11
C ILE A 11 -7.74 -6.87 3.39
N LYS A 12 -7.47 -8.07 3.92
CA LYS A 12 -6.52 -9.01 3.31
C LYS A 12 -7.00 -9.56 1.96
N GLU A 13 -8.30 -9.74 1.81
CA GLU A 13 -8.93 -10.23 0.60
C GLU A 13 -9.36 -9.12 -0.37
N LEU A 14 -9.03 -7.86 -0.06
CA LEU A 14 -9.40 -6.72 -0.89
C LEU A 14 -8.74 -6.83 -2.27
N PRO A 15 -9.52 -6.87 -3.36
CA PRO A 15 -8.96 -6.92 -4.70
C PRO A 15 -8.05 -5.74 -4.99
N ASN A 16 -7.00 -5.97 -5.78
CA ASN A 16 -6.18 -4.88 -6.32
C ASN A 16 -7.06 -3.81 -6.97
N TRP A 17 -6.67 -2.55 -6.82
CA TRP A 17 -7.41 -1.38 -7.30
C TRP A 17 -8.74 -1.10 -6.59
N GLN A 18 -9.10 -1.86 -5.55
CA GLN A 18 -10.18 -1.50 -4.65
C GLN A 18 -9.63 -0.91 -3.34
N ALA A 19 -10.37 0.03 -2.76
CA ALA A 19 -10.02 0.61 -1.46
C ALA A 19 -11.28 0.87 -0.63
N TYR A 20 -11.18 0.62 0.67
CA TYR A 20 -12.18 1.07 1.65
C TYR A 20 -11.73 2.39 2.26
N VAL A 21 -12.58 3.41 2.18
CA VAL A 21 -12.24 4.77 2.59
C VAL A 21 -13.28 5.26 3.60
N ARG A 22 -12.79 5.95 4.64
CA ARG A 22 -13.62 6.72 5.56
C ARG A 22 -13.16 8.17 5.52
N LEU A 23 -14.04 9.05 5.08
CA LEU A 23 -13.76 10.48 5.01
C LEU A 23 -14.28 11.20 6.25
N ARG A 24 -13.51 12.19 6.68
CA ARG A 24 -13.96 13.19 7.65
C ARG A 24 -14.11 14.51 6.91
N MET A 25 -15.33 15.03 6.84
CA MET A 25 -15.61 16.33 6.24
C MET A 25 -16.23 17.23 7.30
N GLU A 26 -15.54 18.33 7.62
CA GLU A 26 -15.88 19.22 8.73
C GLU A 26 -16.05 18.48 10.09
N ARG A 27 -17.16 18.73 10.79
CA ARG A 27 -17.57 18.09 12.05
C ARG A 27 -18.38 16.80 11.84
N LYS A 28 -18.57 16.35 10.60
CA LYS A 28 -19.33 15.12 10.29
C LYS A 28 -18.39 14.00 9.84
N VAL A 29 -18.64 12.83 10.41
CA VAL A 29 -18.03 11.57 9.95
C VAL A 29 -18.91 11.03 8.84
N ILE A 30 -18.34 10.82 7.66
CA ILE A 30 -19.03 10.14 6.57
C ILE A 30 -18.95 8.63 6.82
N PRO A 31 -20.06 7.88 6.65
CA PRO A 31 -20.02 6.42 6.67
C PRO A 31 -18.96 5.90 5.69
N PRO A 32 -18.20 4.85 6.06
CA PRO A 32 -17.25 4.25 5.14
C PRO A 32 -17.89 3.81 3.82
N PHE A 33 -17.13 3.92 2.73
CA PHE A 33 -17.53 3.48 1.40
C PHE A 33 -16.34 2.88 0.66
N ASN A 34 -16.61 2.07 -0.36
CA ASN A 34 -15.58 1.51 -1.23
C ASN A 34 -15.36 2.41 -2.44
N ILE A 35 -14.14 2.43 -2.95
CA ILE A 35 -13.78 3.03 -4.23
C ILE A 35 -13.09 1.98 -5.10
N GLU A 36 -13.27 2.13 -6.40
CA GLU A 36 -12.52 1.42 -7.42
C GLU A 36 -11.63 2.42 -8.14
N THR A 37 -10.36 2.07 -8.26
CA THR A 37 -9.37 2.85 -8.99
C THR A 37 -9.29 2.29 -10.39
N ILE A 38 -9.51 3.12 -11.39
CA ILE A 38 -9.48 2.72 -12.79
C ILE A 38 -8.24 3.36 -13.40
N LEU A 39 -7.43 2.57 -14.09
CA LEU A 39 -6.31 3.11 -14.84
C LEU A 39 -6.89 3.98 -15.96
N ASP A 40 -6.40 5.20 -16.09
CA ASP A 40 -6.79 6.02 -17.22
C ASP A 40 -6.26 5.39 -18.52
N GLY A 41 -7.04 5.46 -19.60
CA GLY A 41 -6.62 4.96 -20.91
C GLY A 41 -5.56 5.82 -21.58
N ALA A 42 -4.92 6.73 -20.83
CA ALA A 42 -3.93 7.66 -21.34
C ALA A 42 -2.64 6.91 -21.70
N ALA A 43 -2.04 7.29 -22.82
CA ALA A 43 -0.75 6.75 -23.18
C ALA A 43 0.31 7.17 -22.14
N CYS A 44 1.13 6.22 -21.70
CA CYS A 44 2.24 6.51 -20.81
C CYS A 44 3.30 7.34 -21.56
N ASP A 45 3.64 8.51 -21.02
CA ASP A 45 4.79 9.27 -21.48
C ASP A 45 6.07 8.61 -20.94
N ASN A 46 6.77 7.90 -21.84
CA ASN A 46 7.98 7.16 -21.51
C ASN A 46 9.10 8.07 -21.01
N GLU A 47 9.23 9.30 -21.52
CA GLU A 47 10.29 10.21 -21.11
C GLU A 47 10.05 10.68 -19.67
N VAL A 48 8.81 11.07 -19.36
CA VAL A 48 8.42 11.44 -17.99
C VAL A 48 8.58 10.25 -17.04
N ALA A 49 8.18 9.05 -17.46
CA ALA A 49 8.33 7.84 -16.67
C ALA A 49 9.80 7.53 -16.32
N GLU A 50 10.72 7.61 -17.28
CA GLU A 50 12.15 7.41 -17.01
C GLU A 50 12.70 8.47 -16.06
N ARG A 51 12.34 9.74 -16.25
CA ARG A 51 12.75 10.83 -15.35
C ARG A 51 12.27 10.61 -13.91
N ILE A 52 11.05 10.10 -13.73
CA ILE A 52 10.53 9.74 -12.42
C ILE A 52 11.35 8.60 -11.81
N ARG A 53 11.63 7.54 -12.57
CA ARG A 53 12.43 6.40 -12.10
C ARG A 53 13.84 6.83 -11.70
N GLU A 54 14.50 7.65 -12.50
CA GLU A 54 15.85 8.14 -12.21
C GLU A 54 15.88 8.96 -10.91
N ARG A 55 14.94 9.92 -10.76
CA ARG A 55 14.81 10.72 -9.53
C ARG A 55 14.53 9.85 -8.30
N SER A 56 13.63 8.88 -8.44
CA SER A 56 13.28 7.95 -7.38
C SER A 56 14.49 7.11 -6.96
N ARG A 57 15.21 6.51 -7.92
CA ARG A 57 16.42 5.73 -7.64
C ARG A 57 17.48 6.56 -6.96
N ARG A 58 17.75 7.78 -7.43
CA ARG A 58 18.74 8.67 -6.81
C ARG A 58 18.41 8.99 -5.35
N ARG A 59 17.12 9.06 -4.99
CA ARG A 59 16.68 9.44 -3.64
C ARG A 59 16.47 8.25 -2.71
N HIS A 60 16.02 7.13 -3.24
CA HIS A 60 15.49 6.00 -2.46
C HIS A 60 16.18 4.67 -2.74
N ALA A 61 16.94 4.53 -3.83
CA ALA A 61 17.64 3.28 -4.08
C ALA A 61 18.73 3.05 -3.03
N LYS A 62 18.86 1.80 -2.64
CA LYS A 62 19.94 1.31 -1.79
C LYS A 62 20.78 0.31 -2.58
N PRO A 63 22.08 0.14 -2.25
CA PRO A 63 22.87 -0.98 -2.75
C PRO A 63 22.16 -2.31 -2.47
N VAL A 64 22.18 -3.22 -3.45
CA VAL A 64 21.50 -4.53 -3.36
C VAL A 64 21.85 -5.26 -2.07
N LYS A 65 23.15 -5.33 -1.74
CA LYS A 65 23.63 -5.98 -0.52
C LYS A 65 23.01 -5.41 0.76
N GLN A 66 22.80 -4.09 0.84
CA GLN A 66 22.17 -3.49 2.01
C GLN A 66 20.70 -3.90 2.14
N VAL A 67 20.00 -4.00 1.01
CA VAL A 67 18.61 -4.47 0.98
C VAL A 67 18.53 -5.94 1.38
N GLU A 68 19.44 -6.78 0.88
CA GLU A 68 19.52 -8.20 1.24
C GLU A 68 19.81 -8.39 2.74
N ASP A 69 20.76 -7.63 3.30
CA ASP A 69 21.07 -7.65 4.73
C ASP A 69 19.87 -7.20 5.59
N GLU A 70 19.11 -6.19 5.14
CA GLU A 70 17.87 -5.73 5.81
C GLU A 70 16.77 -6.81 5.77
N ILE A 71 16.59 -7.47 4.62
CA ILE A 71 15.62 -8.55 4.44
C ILE A 71 15.97 -9.74 5.33
N ALA A 72 17.24 -10.18 5.33
CA ALA A 72 17.71 -11.28 6.16
C ALA A 72 17.44 -11.02 7.65
N LYS A 73 17.79 -9.83 8.15
CA LYS A 73 17.51 -9.43 9.53
C LYS A 73 16.03 -9.45 9.87
N MET A 74 15.17 -8.97 8.96
CA MET A 74 13.72 -8.97 9.19
C MET A 74 13.16 -10.40 9.21
N LEU A 75 13.65 -11.28 8.35
CA LEU A 75 13.24 -12.70 8.34
C LEU A 75 13.68 -13.41 9.62
N GLU A 76 14.90 -13.17 10.10
CA GLU A 76 15.36 -13.68 11.40
C GLU A 76 14.49 -13.17 12.54
N PHE A 77 14.13 -11.88 12.52
CA PHE A 77 13.23 -11.30 13.53
C PHE A 77 11.85 -11.97 13.51
N ILE A 78 11.22 -12.10 12.33
CA ILE A 78 9.90 -12.75 12.19
C ILE A 78 9.92 -14.20 12.66
N ASN A 79 10.99 -14.94 12.36
CA ASN A 79 11.13 -16.34 12.76
C ASN A 79 11.35 -16.52 14.27
N ASN A 80 11.90 -15.52 14.95
CA ASN A 80 12.17 -15.54 16.39
C ASN A 80 11.10 -14.80 17.21
N ILE A 81 10.05 -14.27 16.57
CA ILE A 81 8.87 -13.78 17.28
C ILE A 81 8.04 -14.98 17.72
N ASP A 82 7.91 -15.16 19.02
CA ASP A 82 6.83 -15.96 19.59
C ASP A 82 5.53 -15.17 19.42
N TRP A 83 4.71 -15.61 18.47
CA TRP A 83 3.36 -15.10 18.28
C TRP A 83 2.46 -15.73 19.36
N GLU A 84 2.53 -15.24 20.60
CA GLU A 84 1.51 -15.59 21.61
C GLU A 84 0.16 -15.00 21.20
N GLU A 85 -0.88 -15.86 21.20
CA GLU A 85 -2.30 -15.55 20.91
C GLU A 85 -2.98 -14.71 22.00
#